data_AF-A0A2E9IKU1-F1
#
_entry.id   AF-A0A2E9IKU1-F1
#
_cell.length_a   1.000
_cell.length_b   1.000
_cell.length_c   1.000
_cell.angle_alpha   90.00
_cell.angle_beta   90.00
_cell.angle_gamma   90.00
#
_symmetry.space_group_name_H-M   'P 1'
#
loop_
_entity.id
_entity.type
_entity.pdbx_description
1 polymer ?
#
loop_
_entity_poly.entity_id
_entity_poly.type
_entity_poly.pdbx_seq_one_letter_code
_entity_poly.pdbx_strand_id
1 'polypeptide(L)'
;MEPISTALTGIALVQKSVDFIKQNIATANDIKDIGGALDSLFAGEKQVQQERFGNKSVLGQTKDAAHSVIDAKLAKEQMDEMRILINHRFGHGTFQQIIAERNKQIREEKERIAEAKRIAAKKKKELQDMLLMFGMAGGVAFIFVLAVVGFVTLS
;
A
#
# COMPACT_ATOMS: atom_id res chain seq x y z
N MET A 1 -18.72 0.03 -11.76
CA MET A 1 -18.03 0.70 -12.90
C MET A 1 -16.70 1.21 -12.37
N GLU A 2 -15.64 1.33 -13.18
CA GLU A 2 -14.41 2.19 -12.99
C GLU A 2 -12.99 1.62 -13.23
N PRO A 3 -12.71 0.44 -13.82
CA PRO A 3 -11.31 0.12 -14.18
C PRO A 3 -10.76 1.06 -15.28
N ILE A 4 -11.60 1.53 -16.21
CA ILE A 4 -11.20 2.45 -17.29
C ILE A 4 -11.07 3.90 -16.79
N SER A 5 -11.94 4.34 -15.88
CA SER A 5 -11.93 5.72 -15.34
C SER A 5 -10.69 5.97 -14.49
N THR A 6 -10.31 4.98 -13.67
CA THR A 6 -9.11 5.07 -12.84
C THR A 6 -7.85 5.06 -13.71
N ALA A 7 -7.82 4.26 -14.78
CA ALA A 7 -6.67 4.17 -15.70
C ALA A 7 -6.45 5.45 -16.48
N LEU A 8 -7.55 6.01 -17.00
CA LEU A 8 -7.55 7.31 -17.65
C LEU A 8 -7.11 8.42 -16.68
N THR A 9 -7.50 8.32 -15.40
CA THR A 9 -7.05 9.26 -14.36
C THR A 9 -5.55 9.09 -14.06
N GLY A 10 -5.04 7.86 -14.01
CA GLY A 10 -3.64 7.56 -13.78
C GLY A 10 -2.73 8.04 -14.91
N ILE A 11 -3.08 7.76 -16.16
CA ILE A 11 -2.30 8.22 -17.31
C ILE A 11 -2.38 9.74 -17.48
N ALA A 12 -3.54 10.36 -17.22
CA ALA A 12 -3.66 11.81 -17.22
C ALA A 12 -2.80 12.46 -16.12
N LEU A 13 -2.71 11.82 -14.95
CA LEU A 13 -1.84 12.28 -13.87
C LEU A 13 -0.36 12.20 -14.26
N VAL A 14 0.05 11.10 -14.91
CA VAL A 14 1.42 10.94 -15.46
C VAL A 14 1.71 12.07 -16.45
N GLN A 15 0.85 12.26 -17.44
CA GLN A 15 1.02 13.29 -18.47
C GLN A 15 1.12 14.70 -17.88
N LYS A 16 0.18 15.06 -17.01
CA LYS A 16 0.19 16.37 -16.33
C LYS A 16 1.47 16.59 -15.52
N SER A 17 1.95 15.55 -14.86
CA SER A 17 3.19 15.62 -14.07
C SER A 17 4.41 15.80 -14.96
N VAL A 18 4.47 15.09 -16.09
CA VAL A 18 5.53 15.25 -17.10
C VAL A 18 5.55 16.66 -17.65
N ASP A 19 4.39 17.20 -18.03
CA ASP A 19 4.30 18.55 -18.61
C ASP A 19 4.77 19.59 -17.61
N PHE A 20 4.36 19.47 -16.35
CA PHE A 20 4.82 20.35 -15.29
C PHE A 20 6.34 20.25 -15.09
N ILE A 21 6.89 19.03 -15.05
CA ILE A 21 8.35 18.82 -14.92
C ILE A 21 9.06 19.46 -16.11
N LYS A 22 8.65 19.19 -17.35
CA LYS A 22 9.28 19.76 -18.56
C LYS A 22 9.25 21.30 -18.56
N GLN A 23 8.15 21.91 -18.11
CA GLN A 23 8.01 23.37 -18.05
C GLN A 23 8.87 24.02 -16.95
N ASN A 24 9.04 23.34 -15.82
CA ASN A 24 9.69 23.93 -14.64
C ASN A 24 11.11 23.44 -14.39
N ILE A 25 11.57 22.36 -15.03
CA ILE A 25 12.90 21.78 -14.78
C ILE A 25 14.04 22.73 -15.15
N ALA A 26 13.83 23.61 -16.13
CA ALA A 26 14.83 24.59 -16.55
C ALA A 26 14.99 25.74 -15.53
N THR A 27 13.92 26.09 -14.83
CA THR A 27 13.88 27.20 -13.85
C THR A 27 14.05 26.73 -12.41
N ALA A 28 13.85 25.43 -12.14
CA ALA A 28 14.07 24.82 -10.84
C ALA A 28 15.55 24.89 -10.43
N ASN A 29 15.77 25.30 -9.18
CA ASN A 29 17.10 25.36 -8.57
C ASN A 29 17.41 24.07 -7.80
N ASP A 30 16.38 23.47 -7.19
CA ASP A 30 16.47 22.21 -6.45
C ASP A 30 15.46 21.21 -7.03
N ILE A 31 15.76 19.91 -6.93
CA ILE A 31 14.84 18.83 -7.27
C ILE A 31 13.53 18.93 -6.47
N LYS A 32 13.56 19.53 -5.28
CA LYS A 32 12.38 19.77 -4.44
C LYS A 32 11.33 20.66 -5.12
N ASP A 33 11.75 21.58 -5.99
CA ASP A 33 10.84 22.49 -6.70
C ASP A 33 9.90 21.73 -7.64
N ILE A 34 10.36 20.58 -8.17
CA ILE A 34 9.55 19.66 -8.96
C ILE A 34 9.12 18.40 -8.19
N GLY A 35 9.42 18.33 -6.89
CA GLY A 35 9.22 17.15 -6.05
C GLY A 35 7.75 16.70 -6.01
N GLY A 36 6.81 17.63 -5.86
CA GLY A 36 5.38 17.30 -5.82
C GLY A 36 4.84 16.75 -7.16
N ALA A 37 5.37 17.23 -8.28
CA ALA A 37 5.03 16.70 -9.61
C ALA A 37 5.67 15.32 -9.82
N LEU A 38 6.91 15.13 -9.36
CA LEU A 38 7.57 13.83 -9.37
C LEU A 38 6.83 12.80 -8.52
N ASP A 39 6.30 13.21 -7.36
CA ASP A 39 5.49 12.34 -6.52
C ASP A 39 4.17 11.94 -7.18
N SER A 40 3.53 12.89 -7.87
CA SER A 40 2.31 12.68 -8.67
C SER A 40 2.56 11.76 -9.85
N LEU A 41 3.69 11.91 -10.54
CA LEU A 41 4.14 11.04 -11.63
C LEU A 41 4.23 9.59 -11.15
N PHE A 42 4.93 9.35 -10.04
CA PHE A 42 5.05 8.02 -9.47
C PHE A 42 3.71 7.46 -8.98
N ALA A 43 2.80 8.32 -8.48
CA ALA A 43 1.47 7.88 -8.05
C ALA A 43 0.62 7.43 -9.25
N GLY A 44 0.67 8.18 -10.36
CA GLY A 44 -0.01 7.82 -11.60
C GLY A 44 0.53 6.53 -12.21
N GLU A 45 1.86 6.35 -12.25
CA GLU A 45 2.47 5.09 -12.71
C GLU A 45 2.00 3.91 -11.87
N LYS A 46 1.97 4.07 -10.55
CA LYS A 46 1.48 3.04 -9.63
C LYS A 46 0.01 2.70 -9.88
N GLN A 47 -0.85 3.67 -10.16
CA GLN A 47 -2.27 3.43 -10.48
C GLN A 47 -2.42 2.60 -11.76
N VAL A 48 -1.71 2.99 -12.81
CA VAL A 48 -1.69 2.26 -14.10
C VAL A 48 -1.21 0.81 -13.91
N GLN A 49 -0.15 0.59 -13.11
CA GLN A 49 0.30 -0.78 -12.78
C GLN A 49 -0.74 -1.54 -11.95
N GLN A 50 -1.37 -0.88 -10.97
CA GLN A 50 -2.37 -1.51 -10.12
C GLN A 50 -3.57 -1.99 -10.92
N GLU A 51 -4.02 -1.28 -11.95
CA GLU A 51 -5.12 -1.75 -12.80
C GLU A 51 -4.72 -2.91 -13.68
N ARG A 52 -3.51 -2.83 -14.24
CA ARG A 52 -2.94 -3.91 -15.05
C ARG A 52 -2.89 -5.23 -14.26
N PHE A 53 -2.46 -5.19 -13.00
CA PHE A 53 -2.34 -6.38 -12.15
C PHE A 53 -3.56 -6.67 -11.27
N GLY A 54 -4.44 -5.69 -11.07
CA GLY A 54 -5.60 -5.73 -10.17
C GLY A 54 -6.86 -6.30 -10.82
N ASN A 55 -6.97 -6.28 -12.15
CA ASN A 55 -8.09 -6.86 -12.91
C ASN A 55 -8.05 -8.41 -13.00
N LYS A 56 -7.73 -9.11 -11.89
CA LYS A 56 -7.75 -10.58 -11.77
C LYS A 56 -9.15 -11.19 -11.55
N SER A 57 -10.23 -10.47 -11.88
CA SER A 57 -11.56 -11.10 -11.96
C SER A 57 -11.75 -11.69 -13.36
N VAL A 58 -11.88 -13.00 -13.41
CA VAL A 58 -11.82 -13.89 -14.59
C VAL A 58 -12.91 -13.63 -15.65
N LEU A 59 -13.89 -12.75 -15.38
CA LEU A 59 -15.14 -12.66 -16.15
C LEU A 59 -15.26 -11.51 -17.17
N GLY A 60 -14.22 -10.70 -17.43
CA GLY A 60 -14.34 -9.54 -18.35
C GLY A 60 -13.11 -9.16 -19.19
N GLN A 61 -12.10 -10.04 -19.31
CA GLN A 61 -10.71 -9.62 -19.57
C GLN A 61 -10.27 -9.31 -21.02
N THR A 62 -11.08 -9.49 -22.06
CA THR A 62 -10.50 -9.52 -23.43
C THR A 62 -10.40 -8.18 -24.15
N LYS A 63 -11.19 -7.16 -23.84
CA LYS A 63 -11.09 -5.84 -24.50
C LYS A 63 -10.19 -4.84 -23.76
N ASP A 64 -10.09 -4.91 -22.43
CA ASP A 64 -9.31 -3.95 -21.62
C ASP A 64 -7.84 -4.35 -21.41
N ALA A 65 -7.46 -5.60 -21.70
CA ALA A 65 -6.08 -6.08 -21.53
C ALA A 65 -5.11 -5.38 -22.50
N ALA A 66 -5.53 -5.06 -23.72
CA ALA A 66 -4.67 -4.36 -24.68
C ALA A 66 -4.42 -2.90 -24.26
N HIS A 67 -5.47 -2.18 -23.88
CA HIS A 67 -5.37 -0.79 -23.42
C HIS A 67 -4.53 -0.65 -22.14
N SER A 68 -4.76 -1.50 -21.14
CA SER A 68 -3.95 -1.48 -19.91
C SER A 68 -2.46 -1.78 -20.14
N VAL A 69 -2.13 -2.61 -21.13
CA VAL A 69 -0.72 -2.83 -21.54
C VAL A 69 -0.16 -1.62 -22.27
N ILE A 70 -0.93 -0.96 -23.12
CA ILE A 70 -0.52 0.27 -23.81
C ILE A 70 -0.26 1.38 -22.79
N ASP A 71 -1.19 1.62 -21.87
CA ASP A 71 -1.06 2.67 -20.85
C ASP A 71 0.14 2.41 -19.93
N ALA A 72 0.38 1.15 -19.55
CA ALA A 72 1.55 0.79 -18.75
C ALA A 72 2.88 1.00 -19.51
N LYS A 73 2.91 0.74 -20.82
CA LYS A 73 4.08 1.04 -21.65
C LYS A 73 4.29 2.54 -21.78
N LEU A 74 3.23 3.30 -22.05
CA LEU A 74 3.27 4.75 -22.18
C LEU A 74 3.75 5.39 -20.87
N ALA A 75 3.19 5.00 -19.72
CA ALA A 75 3.63 5.47 -18.42
C ALA A 75 5.11 5.16 -18.18
N LYS A 76 5.58 3.97 -18.56
CA LYS A 76 6.99 3.60 -18.45
C LYS A 76 7.91 4.45 -19.34
N GLU A 77 7.51 4.73 -20.57
CA GLU A 77 8.26 5.61 -21.47
C GLU A 77 8.38 7.02 -20.89
N GLN A 78 7.28 7.57 -20.36
CA GLN A 78 7.27 8.86 -19.67
C GLN A 78 8.20 8.87 -18.45
N MET A 79 8.20 7.80 -17.66
CA MET A 79 9.13 7.62 -16.54
C MET A 79 10.60 7.64 -16.97
N ASP A 80 10.92 6.94 -18.06
CA ASP A 80 12.27 6.88 -18.61
C ASP A 80 12.72 8.23 -19.18
N GLU A 81 11.80 8.97 -19.81
CA GLU A 81 12.07 10.35 -20.25
C GLU A 81 12.38 11.25 -19.05
N MET A 82 11.57 11.18 -17.98
CA MET A 82 11.78 12.00 -16.79
C MET A 82 13.09 11.66 -16.09
N ARG A 83 13.47 10.38 -16.07
CA ARG A 83 14.77 9.93 -15.57
C ARG A 83 15.93 10.62 -16.29
N ILE A 84 15.86 10.70 -17.62
CA ILE A 84 16.92 11.34 -18.42
C ILE A 84 16.96 12.84 -18.14
N LEU A 85 15.81 13.52 -18.16
CA LEU A 85 15.72 14.96 -17.92
C LEU A 85 16.23 15.36 -16.53
N ILE A 86 15.78 14.64 -15.49
CA ILE A 86 16.16 14.88 -14.10
C ILE A 86 17.66 14.63 -13.92
N ASN A 87 18.20 13.52 -14.45
CA ASN A 87 19.62 13.24 -14.33
C ASN A 87 20.49 14.23 -15.12
N HIS A 88 20.01 14.72 -16.26
CA HIS A 88 20.71 15.75 -17.02
C HIS A 88 20.76 17.09 -16.28
N ARG A 89 19.66 17.48 -15.61
CA ARG A 89 19.58 18.75 -14.87
C ARG A 89 20.30 18.71 -13.52
N PHE A 90 20.08 17.66 -12.73
CA PHE A 90 20.46 17.58 -11.32
C PHE A 90 21.60 16.59 -11.06
N GLY A 91 22.25 16.09 -12.10
CA GLY A 91 23.36 15.16 -12.01
C GLY A 91 22.95 13.68 -12.12
N HIS A 92 23.91 12.86 -12.55
CA HIS A 92 23.69 11.44 -12.77
C HIS A 92 23.33 10.72 -11.47
N GLY A 93 22.28 9.89 -11.53
CA GLY A 93 21.86 9.06 -10.40
C GLY A 93 20.87 9.73 -9.45
N THR A 94 20.60 11.03 -9.59
CA THR A 94 19.64 11.76 -8.76
C THR A 94 18.25 11.12 -8.80
N PHE A 95 17.77 10.76 -9.98
CA PHE A 95 16.48 10.07 -10.12
C PHE A 95 16.45 8.71 -9.41
N GLN A 96 17.55 7.95 -9.50
CA GLN A 96 17.67 6.65 -8.83
C GLN A 96 17.68 6.79 -7.31
N GLN A 97 18.36 7.81 -6.78
CA GLN A 97 18.40 8.09 -5.34
C GLN A 97 17.00 8.43 -4.81
N ILE A 98 16.21 9.23 -5.54
CA ILE A 98 14.83 9.55 -5.16
C ILE A 98 13.98 8.28 -5.07
N ILE A 99 14.08 7.41 -6.08
CA ILE A 99 13.36 6.12 -6.08
C ILE A 99 13.83 5.25 -4.91
N ALA A 100 15.13 5.19 -4.64
CA ALA A 100 15.70 4.39 -3.56
C ALA A 100 15.19 4.84 -2.18
N GLU A 101 15.20 6.15 -1.91
CA GLU A 101 14.68 6.72 -0.67
C GLU A 101 13.18 6.49 -0.52
N ARG A 102 12.40 6.68 -1.60
CA ARG A 102 10.97 6.35 -1.60
C ARG A 102 10.73 4.87 -1.31
N ASN A 103 11.47 3.97 -1.94
CA ASN A 103 11.35 2.53 -1.71
C ASN A 103 11.74 2.14 -0.28
N LYS A 104 12.73 2.81 0.31
CA LYS A 104 13.11 2.66 1.72
C LYS A 104 11.94 3.06 2.64
N GLN A 105 11.34 4.23 2.43
CA GLN A 105 10.18 4.67 3.21
C GLN A 105 8.99 3.70 3.10
N ILE A 106 8.68 3.24 1.89
CA ILE A 106 7.60 2.24 1.66
C ILE A 106 7.90 0.93 2.39
N ARG A 107 9.16 0.48 2.41
CA ARG A 107 9.57 -0.74 3.12
C ARG A 107 9.42 -0.58 4.62
N GLU A 108 9.92 0.51 5.18
CA GLU A 108 9.82 0.81 6.61
C GLU A 108 8.36 0.95 7.08
N GLU A 109 7.49 1.56 6.27
CA GLU A 109 6.05 1.61 6.55
C GLU A 109 5.41 0.22 6.52
N LYS A 110 5.72 -0.61 5.52
CA LYS A 110 5.24 -1.99 5.44
C LYS A 110 5.69 -2.83 6.63
N GLU A 111 6.93 -2.68 7.07
CA GLU A 111 7.49 -3.37 8.23
C GLU A 111 6.79 -2.95 9.52
N ARG A 112 6.59 -1.64 9.74
CA ARG A 112 5.83 -1.11 10.88
C ARG A 112 4.39 -1.63 10.92
N ILE A 113 3.71 -1.64 9.77
CA ILE A 113 2.34 -2.20 9.67
C ILE A 113 2.34 -3.70 9.98
N ALA A 114 3.31 -4.45 9.46
CA ALA A 114 3.41 -5.88 9.70
C ALA A 114 3.69 -6.19 11.19
N GLU A 115 4.55 -5.41 11.83
CA GLU A 115 4.84 -5.52 13.25
C GLU A 115 3.61 -5.16 14.11
N ALA A 116 2.95 -4.04 13.82
CA ALA A 116 1.72 -3.65 14.52
C ALA A 116 0.64 -4.74 14.40
N LYS A 117 0.48 -5.34 13.21
CA LYS A 117 -0.43 -6.49 13.00
C LYS A 117 -0.02 -7.71 13.82
N ARG A 118 1.28 -8.02 13.91
CA ARG A 118 1.80 -9.13 14.74
C ARG A 118 1.52 -8.89 16.23
N ILE A 119 1.78 -7.68 16.73
CA ILE A 119 1.52 -7.31 18.12
C ILE A 119 0.02 -7.37 18.42
N ALA A 120 -0.83 -6.82 17.55
CA ALA A 120 -2.27 -6.89 17.71
C ALA A 120 -2.79 -8.34 17.71
N ALA A 121 -2.23 -9.21 16.86
CA ALA A 121 -2.57 -10.63 16.83
C ALA A 121 -2.15 -11.36 18.13
N LYS A 122 -0.97 -11.05 18.69
CA LYS A 122 -0.51 -11.60 19.97
C LYS A 122 -1.40 -11.17 21.14
N LYS A 123 -1.70 -9.87 21.26
CA LYS A 123 -2.60 -9.34 22.30
C LYS A 123 -3.98 -9.98 22.26
N LYS A 124 -4.53 -10.23 21.06
CA LYS A 124 -5.81 -10.93 20.91
C LYS A 124 -5.76 -12.36 21.42
N LYS A 125 -4.67 -13.10 21.15
CA LYS A 125 -4.47 -14.46 21.67
C LYS A 125 -4.34 -14.45 23.19
N GLU A 126 -3.51 -13.58 23.75
CA GLU A 126 -3.33 -13.45 25.21
C GLU A 126 -4.64 -13.12 25.93
N LEU A 127 -5.45 -12.22 25.36
CA LEU A 127 -6.76 -11.88 25.92
C LEU A 127 -7.74 -13.06 25.86
N GLN A 128 -7.72 -13.83 24.77
CA GLN A 128 -8.54 -15.03 24.62
C GLN A 128 -8.12 -16.13 25.61
N ASP A 129 -6.82 -16.38 25.75
CA ASP A 129 -6.28 -17.37 26.69
C ASP A 129 -6.58 -16.98 28.13
N MET A 130 -6.44 -15.68 28.47
CA MET A 130 -6.81 -15.14 29.78
C MET A 130 -8.30 -15.34 30.07
N LEU A 131 -9.17 -15.02 29.10
CA LEU A 131 -10.62 -15.18 29.25
C LEU A 131 -11.03 -16.64 29.40
N LEU A 132 -10.41 -17.55 28.63
CA LEU A 132 -10.63 -18.99 28.74
C LEU A 132 -10.15 -19.52 30.11
N MET A 133 -9.01 -19.05 30.60
CA MET A 133 -8.46 -19.43 31.90
C MET A 133 -9.37 -18.98 33.06
N PHE A 134 -9.84 -17.73 33.05
CA PHE A 134 -10.81 -17.24 34.04
C PHE A 134 -12.16 -17.95 33.92
N GLY A 135 -12.61 -18.26 32.69
CA GLY A 135 -13.83 -19.04 32.46
C GLY A 135 -13.75 -20.45 33.02
N MET A 136 -12.63 -21.16 32.83
CA MET A 136 -12.44 -22.47 33.43
C MET A 136 -12.33 -22.41 34.96
N ALA A 137 -11.54 -21.48 35.51
CA ALA A 137 -11.39 -21.34 36.96
C ALA A 137 -12.74 -21.01 37.64
N GLY A 138 -13.52 -20.11 37.04
CA GLY A 138 -14.87 -19.78 37.50
C GLY A 138 -15.84 -20.97 37.40
N GLY A 139 -15.78 -21.74 36.31
CA GLY A 139 -16.60 -22.94 36.12
C GLY A 139 -16.30 -24.04 37.14
N VAL A 140 -15.02 -24.32 37.42
CA VAL A 140 -14.61 -25.31 38.42
C VAL A 140 -15.05 -24.87 39.82
N ALA A 141 -14.83 -23.60 40.19
CA ALA A 141 -15.26 -23.06 41.47
C ALA A 141 -16.79 -23.14 41.64
N PHE A 142 -17.55 -22.85 40.59
CA PHE A 142 -19.01 -22.92 40.60
C PHE A 142 -19.53 -24.35 40.80
N ILE A 143 -18.97 -25.32 40.08
CA ILE A 143 -19.31 -26.75 40.26
C ILE A 143 -18.97 -27.21 41.67
N PHE A 144 -17.81 -26.79 42.21
CA PHE A 144 -17.39 -27.15 43.56
C PHE A 144 -18.37 -26.61 44.62
N VAL A 145 -18.80 -25.36 44.49
CA VAL A 145 -19.81 -24.77 45.39
C VAL A 145 -21.14 -25.52 45.29
N LEU A 146 -21.61 -25.84 44.08
CA LEU A 146 -22.85 -26.61 43.90
C LEU A 146 -22.76 -28.01 44.52
N ALA A 147 -21.63 -28.70 44.39
CA ALA A 147 -21.42 -30.01 44.98
C ALA A 147 -21.47 -29.96 46.52
N VAL A 148 -20.82 -28.95 47.12
CA VAL A 148 -20.84 -28.76 48.59
C VAL A 148 -22.24 -28.42 49.08
N VAL A 149 -22.95 -27.50 48.43
CA VAL A 149 -24.32 -27.14 48.81
C VAL A 149 -25.26 -28.33 48.68
N GLY A 150 -25.19 -29.07 47.56
CA GLY A 150 -26.00 -30.26 47.32
C GLY A 150 -25.77 -31.34 48.38
N PHE A 151 -24.50 -31.57 48.76
CA PHE A 151 -24.15 -32.51 49.83
C PHE A 151 -24.78 -32.11 51.16
N VAL A 152 -24.64 -30.83 51.58
CA VAL A 152 -25.19 -30.32 52.85
C VAL A 152 -26.72 -30.38 52.90
N THR A 153 -27.41 -30.17 51.77
CA THR A 153 -28.88 -30.22 51.73
C THR A 153 -29.46 -31.64 51.76
N LEU A 154 -28.66 -32.66 51.39
CA LEU A 154 -29.11 -34.04 51.27
C LEU A 154 -28.76 -34.91 52.49
N SER A 155 -27.76 -34.50 53.28
CA SER A 155 -27.36 -35.10 54.57
C SER A 155 -28.16 -34.55 55.74
#